data_AF-A0A179INB9-F1
#
_entry.id   AF-A0A179INB9-F1
#
_cell.length_a   1.000
_cell.length_b   1.000
_cell.length_c   1.000
_cell.angle_alpha   90.00
_cell.angle_beta   90.00
_cell.angle_gamma   90.00
#
_symmetry.space_group_name_H-M   'P 1'
#
loop_
_entity.id
_entity.type
_entity.pdbx_description
1 polymer ?
#
loop_
_entity_poly.entity_id
_entity_poly.type
_entity_poly.pdbx_seq_one_letter_code
_entity_poly.pdbx_strand_id
1 'polypeptide(L)'
;MTMGAGSSAILVSNFVPDRAMYDPNIDASVNRLPGEIKPSWKWKQAWLDPNSVLRDKCLTRLAQLTFYMLQQGYQQPHQSGARYGYMLTDRDLVAIRKDDAQRTVSVSRPVPWAGRGTGGQPRLTVLLALWYLAMLASDDNGWSLNAQPGDPEDALLLAPPQ
;
A
#
# COMPACT_ATOMS: atom_id res chain seq x y z
N MET A 1 6.12 -8.61 -11.99
CA MET A 1 5.39 -7.32 -11.86
C MET A 1 6.32 -6.16 -12.09
N THR A 2 5.77 -5.09 -12.65
CA THR A 2 6.47 -3.84 -13.01
C THR A 2 5.69 -2.65 -12.47
N MET A 3 6.40 -1.61 -12.03
CA MET A 3 5.79 -0.33 -11.65
C MET A 3 5.66 0.56 -12.88
N GLY A 4 4.46 1.10 -13.13
CA GLY A 4 4.19 2.01 -14.24
C GLY A 4 3.32 3.19 -13.84
N ALA A 5 2.84 3.92 -14.85
CA ALA A 5 1.74 4.86 -14.66
C ALA A 5 0.45 4.09 -14.37
N GLY A 6 -0.55 4.72 -13.75
CA GLY A 6 -1.84 4.05 -13.54
C GLY A 6 -2.49 3.56 -14.83
N SER A 7 -2.26 4.26 -15.94
CA SER A 7 -2.73 3.90 -17.29
C SER A 7 -1.99 2.71 -17.91
N SER A 8 -0.95 2.19 -17.27
CA SER A 8 -0.24 0.99 -17.73
C SER A 8 -0.95 -0.31 -17.33
N ALA A 9 -1.94 -0.23 -16.44
CA ALA A 9 -2.85 -1.33 -16.12
C ALA A 9 -4.22 -1.09 -16.78
N ILE A 10 -5.07 -2.12 -16.79
CA ILE A 10 -6.43 -1.99 -17.29
C ILE A 10 -7.18 -0.87 -16.55
N LEU A 11 -7.73 0.04 -17.33
CA LEU A 11 -8.58 1.10 -16.83
C LEU A 11 -10.01 0.61 -16.80
N VAL A 12 -10.63 0.72 -15.63
CA VAL A 12 -12.07 0.57 -15.53
C VAL A 12 -12.63 1.99 -15.61
N SER A 13 -13.39 2.29 -16.68
CA SER A 13 -13.88 3.66 -16.95
C SER A 13 -12.75 4.72 -17.06
N ASN A 14 -13.01 5.97 -16.65
CA ASN A 14 -12.10 7.12 -16.78
C ASN A 14 -11.26 7.39 -15.52
N PHE A 15 -11.14 6.40 -14.64
CA PHE A 15 -10.52 6.56 -13.33
C PHE A 15 -9.12 5.94 -13.32
N VAL A 16 -8.10 6.80 -13.20
CA VAL A 16 -6.69 6.41 -13.33
C VAL A 16 -5.95 6.80 -12.05
N PRO A 17 -5.40 5.84 -11.28
CA PRO A 17 -4.50 6.17 -10.17
C PRO A 17 -3.20 6.77 -10.70
N ASP A 18 -2.44 7.47 -9.86
CA ASP A 18 -1.14 8.01 -10.30
C ASP A 18 -0.15 6.89 -10.69
N ARG A 19 -0.21 5.74 -10.00
CA ARG A 19 0.68 4.58 -10.21
C ARG A 19 -0.05 3.25 -10.23
N ALA A 20 0.55 2.30 -10.94
CA ALA A 20 0.13 0.90 -10.96
C ALA A 20 1.31 -0.06 -10.77
N MET A 21 1.04 -1.21 -10.16
CA MET A 21 1.85 -2.42 -10.32
C MET A 21 1.07 -3.42 -11.15
N TYR A 22 1.68 -3.92 -12.21
CA TYR A 22 1.02 -4.79 -13.17
C TYR A 22 2.02 -5.81 -13.75
N ASP A 23 1.50 -6.87 -14.35
CA ASP A 23 2.30 -7.80 -15.16
C ASP A 23 2.36 -7.30 -16.61
N PRO A 24 3.53 -6.87 -17.11
CA PRO A 24 3.65 -6.38 -18.48
C PRO A 24 3.52 -7.47 -19.55
N ASN A 25 3.54 -8.75 -19.18
CA ASN A 25 3.40 -9.86 -20.11
C ASN A 25 1.92 -10.26 -20.33
N ILE A 26 0.97 -9.50 -19.76
CA ILE A 26 -0.47 -9.73 -19.87
C ILE A 26 -1.10 -8.49 -20.53
N ASP A 27 -1.72 -8.67 -21.69
CA ASP A 27 -2.33 -7.59 -22.49
C ASP A 27 -3.37 -6.74 -21.73
N ALA A 28 -4.06 -7.34 -20.75
CA ALA A 28 -5.10 -6.72 -19.94
C ALA A 28 -4.80 -6.85 -18.44
N SER A 29 -3.57 -6.52 -18.05
CA SER A 29 -3.10 -6.67 -16.68
C SER A 29 -3.85 -5.77 -15.69
N VAL A 30 -4.34 -6.37 -14.60
CA VAL A 30 -4.99 -5.63 -13.51
C VAL A 30 -3.98 -4.84 -12.68
N ASN A 31 -4.39 -3.70 -12.14
CA ASN A 31 -3.56 -2.96 -11.19
C ASN A 31 -3.59 -3.66 -9.83
N ARG A 32 -2.50 -4.34 -9.48
CA ARG A 32 -2.36 -5.10 -8.22
C ARG A 32 -2.00 -4.21 -7.03
N LEU A 33 -1.45 -3.02 -7.27
CA LEU A 33 -1.06 -2.06 -6.22
C LEU A 33 -1.27 -0.60 -6.69
N PRO A 34 -2.52 -0.09 -6.66
CA PRO A 34 -2.80 1.30 -6.93
C PRO A 34 -2.03 2.23 -5.99
N GLY A 35 -1.38 3.24 -6.56
CA GLY A 35 -0.63 4.24 -5.81
C GLY A 35 -1.11 5.65 -6.14
N GLU A 36 -1.30 6.46 -5.10
CA GLU A 36 -1.60 7.89 -5.23
C GLU A 36 -0.39 8.72 -4.79
N ILE A 37 0.00 9.71 -5.59
CA ILE A 37 1.10 10.62 -5.30
C ILE A 37 0.50 12.00 -5.02
N LYS A 38 0.75 12.53 -3.82
CA LYS A 38 0.23 13.84 -3.40
C LYS A 38 1.30 14.56 -2.59
N PRO A 39 1.52 15.87 -2.79
CA PRO A 39 2.38 16.60 -1.88
C PRO A 39 1.75 16.64 -0.48
N SER A 40 2.58 16.73 0.55
CA SER A 40 2.22 16.66 1.96
C SER A 40 1.33 17.83 2.39
N TRP A 41 1.28 18.92 1.64
CA TRP A 41 0.32 20.00 1.86
C TRP A 41 -1.08 19.73 1.27
N LYS A 42 -1.23 18.72 0.41
CA LYS A 42 -2.53 18.23 -0.09
C LYS A 42 -3.05 17.02 0.68
N TRP A 43 -2.18 16.25 1.31
CA TRP A 43 -2.58 15.10 2.12
C TRP A 43 -1.54 14.71 3.17
N LYS A 44 -1.99 14.35 4.37
CA LYS A 44 -1.19 13.72 5.43
C LYS A 44 -2.02 12.67 6.15
N GLN A 45 -1.40 11.57 6.56
CA GLN A 45 -2.07 10.53 7.36
C GLN A 45 -2.54 11.07 8.72
N ALA A 46 -1.79 12.02 9.33
CA ALA A 46 -2.18 12.65 10.59
C ALA A 46 -3.56 13.36 10.52
N TRP A 47 -4.05 13.71 9.33
CA TRP A 47 -5.38 14.28 9.17
C TRP A 47 -6.51 13.26 9.35
N LEU A 48 -6.19 11.97 9.49
CA LEU A 48 -7.12 10.94 9.94
C LEU A 48 -7.41 11.02 11.46
N ASP A 49 -6.82 11.97 12.19
CA ASP A 49 -7.28 12.29 13.54
C ASP A 49 -8.76 12.77 13.49
N PRO A 50 -9.65 12.27 14.37
CA PRO A 50 -11.03 12.74 14.46
C PRO A 50 -11.18 14.25 14.67
N ASN A 51 -10.21 14.90 15.30
CA ASN A 51 -10.22 16.34 15.62
C ASN A 51 -9.57 17.20 14.54
N SER A 52 -9.07 16.61 13.46
CA SER A 52 -8.45 17.34 12.36
C SER A 52 -9.49 18.11 11.54
N VAL A 53 -9.33 19.43 11.40
CA VAL A 53 -10.15 20.26 10.49
C VAL A 53 -10.00 19.88 9.01
N LEU A 54 -8.98 19.09 8.67
CA LEU A 54 -8.71 18.58 7.32
C LEU A 54 -9.15 17.12 7.15
N ARG A 55 -9.87 16.56 8.12
CA ARG A 55 -10.33 15.16 8.12
C ARG A 55 -11.11 14.78 6.88
N ASP A 56 -12.09 15.59 6.49
CA ASP A 56 -12.92 15.28 5.32
C ASP A 56 -12.11 15.21 4.03
N LYS A 57 -11.17 16.16 3.84
CA LYS A 57 -10.24 16.14 2.70
C LYS A 57 -9.37 14.90 2.70
N CYS A 58 -8.91 14.47 3.87
CA CYS A 58 -8.12 13.25 4.03
C CYS A 58 -8.94 12.01 3.64
N LEU A 59 -10.17 11.92 4.14
CA LEU A 59 -11.10 10.82 3.85
C LEU A 59 -11.52 10.79 2.38
N THR A 60 -11.76 11.93 1.73
CA THR A 60 -12.05 11.97 0.28
C THR A 60 -10.92 11.37 -0.54
N ARG A 61 -9.65 11.67 -0.20
CA ARG A 61 -8.49 11.10 -0.92
C ARG A 61 -8.31 9.62 -0.61
N LEU A 62 -8.54 9.20 0.62
CA LEU A 62 -8.52 7.79 0.99
C LEU A 62 -9.63 7.01 0.28
N ALA A 63 -10.84 7.57 0.18
CA ALA A 63 -11.96 7.00 -0.55
C ALA A 63 -11.66 6.88 -2.05
N GLN A 64 -10.99 7.88 -2.64
CA GLN A 64 -10.54 7.83 -4.03
C GLN A 64 -9.58 6.66 -4.27
N LEU A 65 -8.54 6.51 -3.44
CA LEU A 65 -7.61 5.38 -3.55
C LEU A 65 -8.33 4.03 -3.33
N THR A 66 -9.18 3.96 -2.31
CA THR A 66 -9.95 2.74 -2.00
C THR A 66 -10.89 2.37 -3.13
N PHE A 67 -11.49 3.36 -3.79
CA PHE A 67 -12.29 3.14 -5.00
C PHE A 67 -11.44 2.49 -6.09
N TYR A 68 -10.23 3.02 -6.39
CA TYR A 68 -9.33 2.40 -7.37
C TYR A 68 -8.95 0.96 -7.00
N MET A 69 -8.74 0.68 -5.71
CA MET A 69 -8.44 -0.66 -5.23
C MET A 69 -9.60 -1.63 -5.49
N LEU A 70 -10.83 -1.25 -5.13
CA LEU A 70 -12.02 -2.06 -5.39
C LEU A 70 -12.29 -2.24 -6.88
N GLN A 71 -11.99 -1.20 -7.66
CA GLN A 71 -12.41 -1.13 -9.05
C GLN A 71 -11.85 -2.27 -9.91
N GLN A 72 -10.63 -2.70 -9.61
CA GLN A 72 -9.92 -3.75 -10.31
C GLN A 72 -10.60 -5.12 -10.19
N GLY A 73 -11.48 -5.30 -9.20
CA GLY A 73 -12.25 -6.54 -9.00
C GLY A 73 -13.58 -6.58 -9.75
N TYR A 74 -14.12 -5.44 -10.20
CA TYR A 74 -15.48 -5.38 -10.76
C TYR A 74 -15.67 -6.21 -12.04
N GLN A 75 -14.59 -6.45 -12.80
CA GLN A 75 -14.67 -7.17 -14.07
C GLN A 75 -14.57 -8.70 -13.91
N GLN A 76 -14.19 -9.20 -12.74
CA GLN A 76 -13.98 -10.63 -12.52
C GLN A 76 -14.85 -11.14 -11.36
N PRO A 77 -15.74 -12.13 -11.60
CA PRO A 77 -16.67 -12.66 -10.59
C PRO A 77 -16.03 -13.19 -9.30
N HIS A 78 -14.72 -13.48 -9.33
CA HIS A 78 -13.96 -14.07 -8.22
C HIS A 78 -12.80 -13.18 -7.73
N GLN A 79 -12.74 -11.92 -8.16
CA GLN A 79 -11.64 -11.02 -7.81
C GLN A 79 -12.17 -9.86 -6.96
N SER A 80 -11.65 -9.71 -5.75
CA SER A 80 -12.09 -8.63 -4.84
C SER A 80 -11.46 -7.26 -5.18
N GLY A 81 -10.57 -7.21 -6.18
CA GLY A 81 -9.76 -6.05 -6.52
C GLY A 81 -8.41 -6.05 -5.80
N ALA A 82 -7.68 -4.93 -5.84
CA ALA A 82 -6.38 -4.81 -5.21
C ALA A 82 -6.50 -4.87 -3.68
N ARG A 83 -5.72 -5.77 -3.05
CA ARG A 83 -5.69 -5.95 -1.58
C ARG A 83 -4.92 -4.84 -0.89
N TYR A 84 -3.94 -4.26 -1.58
CA TYR A 84 -3.05 -3.23 -1.08
C TYR A 84 -3.08 -2.01 -1.98
N GLY A 85 -2.82 -0.86 -1.39
CA GLY A 85 -2.58 0.40 -2.07
C GLY A 85 -1.64 1.26 -1.23
N TYR A 86 -1.23 2.39 -1.76
CA TYR A 86 -0.40 3.32 -1.00
C TYR A 86 -0.66 4.78 -1.37
N MET A 87 -0.40 5.66 -0.41
CA MET A 87 -0.27 7.09 -0.63
C MET A 87 1.20 7.48 -0.47
N LEU A 88 1.77 8.16 -1.46
CA LEU A 88 3.14 8.65 -1.46
C LEU A 88 3.15 10.17 -1.44
N THR A 89 3.89 10.75 -0.51
CA THR A 89 4.09 12.18 -0.38
C THR A 89 5.57 12.56 -0.51
N ASP A 90 5.88 13.86 -0.54
CA ASP A 90 7.25 14.37 -0.43
C ASP A 90 7.88 14.12 0.96
N ARG A 91 7.11 13.60 1.92
CA ARG A 91 7.59 13.33 3.29
C ARG A 91 7.62 11.85 3.64
N ASP A 92 6.64 11.09 3.18
CA ASP A 92 6.43 9.71 3.61
C ASP A 92 5.61 8.88 2.62
N LEU A 93 5.63 7.57 2.85
CA LEU A 93 4.74 6.59 2.28
C LEU A 93 3.79 6.05 3.36
N VAL A 94 2.54 5.88 3.01
CA VAL A 94 1.52 5.28 3.87
C VAL A 94 0.88 4.12 3.11
N ALA A 95 0.93 2.94 3.70
CA ALA A 95 0.33 1.74 3.13
C ALA A 95 -1.15 1.65 3.54
N ILE A 96 -1.98 1.22 2.60
CA ILE A 96 -3.39 0.92 2.80
C ILE A 96 -3.60 -0.57 2.52
N ARG A 97 -4.28 -1.26 3.43
CA ARG A 97 -4.71 -2.65 3.25
C ARG A 97 -6.22 -2.71 3.32
N LYS A 98 -6.84 -3.32 2.33
CA LYS A 98 -8.26 -3.65 2.36
C LYS A 98 -8.47 -4.92 3.19
N ASP A 99 -9.43 -4.86 4.09
CA ASP A 99 -9.93 -6.02 4.82
C ASP A 99 -11.27 -6.43 4.20
N ASP A 100 -11.25 -7.51 3.41
CA ASP A 100 -12.41 -7.99 2.66
C ASP A 100 -13.50 -8.56 3.58
N ALA A 101 -13.14 -9.12 4.73
CA ALA A 101 -14.10 -9.68 5.68
C ALA A 101 -14.89 -8.57 6.38
N GLN A 102 -14.22 -7.48 6.73
CA GLN A 102 -14.81 -6.36 7.46
C GLN A 102 -15.32 -5.23 6.56
N ARG A 103 -14.98 -5.26 5.25
CA ARG A 103 -15.20 -4.16 4.30
C ARG A 103 -14.62 -2.83 4.80
N THR A 104 -13.51 -2.91 5.53
CA THR A 104 -12.78 -1.77 6.09
C THR A 104 -11.44 -1.63 5.41
N VAL A 105 -10.79 -0.49 5.63
CA VAL A 105 -9.40 -0.28 5.22
C VAL A 105 -8.55 0.01 6.45
N SER A 106 -7.43 -0.70 6.56
CA SER A 106 -6.39 -0.44 7.53
C SER A 106 -5.37 0.51 6.92
N VAL A 107 -4.94 1.53 7.67
CA VAL A 107 -3.94 2.50 7.25
C VAL A 107 -2.70 2.36 8.14
N SER A 108 -1.52 2.22 7.54
CA SER A 108 -0.27 2.04 8.28
C SER A 108 0.20 3.32 8.94
N ARG A 109 1.19 3.19 9.85
CA ARG A 109 2.02 4.33 10.24
C ARG A 109 2.83 4.83 9.04
N PRO A 110 3.13 6.14 8.94
CA PRO A 110 3.95 6.67 7.84
C PRO A 110 5.39 6.13 7.87
N VAL A 111 5.89 5.77 6.70
CA VAL A 111 7.28 5.42 6.42
C VAL A 111 7.95 6.63 5.77
N PRO A 112 8.74 7.43 6.49
CA PRO A 112 9.29 8.66 5.93
C PRO A 112 10.49 8.41 5.02
N TRP A 113 10.74 9.35 4.11
CA TRP A 113 11.91 9.33 3.22
C TRP A 113 13.23 9.42 3.98
N ALA A 114 13.26 10.23 5.04
CA ALA A 114 14.47 10.60 5.75
C ALA A 114 14.55 9.98 7.15
N GLY A 115 15.77 9.64 7.54
CA GLY A 115 16.16 9.13 8.84
C GLY A 115 16.70 7.70 8.75
N ARG A 116 17.92 7.48 9.25
CA ARG A 116 18.54 6.16 9.36
C ARG A 116 18.01 5.48 10.62
N GLY A 117 17.72 4.19 10.53
CA GLY A 117 17.63 3.37 11.73
C GLY A 117 18.98 3.40 12.46
N THR A 118 18.96 3.38 13.78
CA THR A 118 20.18 3.11 14.56
C THR A 118 20.44 1.60 14.53
N GLY A 119 21.65 1.14 14.83
CA GLY A 119 21.99 -0.29 14.81
C GLY A 119 21.09 -1.18 15.68
N GLY A 120 20.42 -0.60 16.69
CA GLY A 120 19.42 -1.28 17.52
C GLY A 120 17.95 -1.05 17.13
N GLN A 121 17.67 -0.16 16.17
CA GLN A 121 16.32 0.08 15.63
C GLN A 121 16.39 0.32 14.12
N PRO A 122 16.48 -0.76 13.31
CA PRO A 122 16.41 -0.64 11.86
C PRO A 122 15.08 0.00 11.47
N ARG A 123 15.13 0.90 10.48
CA ARG A 123 13.96 1.64 10.00
C ARG A 123 13.65 1.27 8.57
N LEU A 124 12.37 0.96 8.32
CA LEU A 124 11.85 0.75 6.98
C LEU A 124 12.06 2.03 6.13
N THR A 125 12.62 1.87 4.93
CA THR A 125 12.73 2.96 3.95
C THR A 125 11.55 2.93 3.00
N VAL A 126 11.23 4.06 2.36
CA VAL A 126 10.14 4.14 1.37
C VAL A 126 10.33 3.12 0.24
N LEU A 127 11.56 2.97 -0.28
CA LEU A 127 11.85 2.03 -1.36
C LEU A 127 11.65 0.57 -0.92
N LEU A 128 12.11 0.22 0.29
CA LEU A 128 11.91 -1.13 0.83
C LEU A 128 10.42 -1.40 1.11
N ALA A 129 9.68 -0.41 1.61
CA ALA A 129 8.24 -0.51 1.80
C ALA A 129 7.49 -0.72 0.46
N LEU A 130 7.84 0.03 -0.59
CA LEU A 130 7.26 -0.14 -1.93
C LEU A 130 7.54 -1.52 -2.50
N TRP A 131 8.79 -1.98 -2.39
CA TRP A 131 9.17 -3.32 -2.84
C TRP A 131 8.39 -4.39 -2.08
N TYR A 132 8.28 -4.27 -0.76
CA TYR A 132 7.55 -5.21 0.08
C TYR A 132 6.05 -5.23 -0.25
N LEU A 133 5.43 -4.07 -0.46
CA LEU A 133 4.04 -3.99 -0.91
C LEU A 133 3.83 -4.63 -2.28
N ALA A 134 4.78 -4.47 -3.21
CA ALA A 134 4.72 -5.13 -4.51
C ALA A 134 4.81 -6.66 -4.37
N MET A 135 5.66 -7.17 -3.47
CA MET A 135 5.71 -8.60 -3.15
C MET A 135 4.38 -9.10 -2.60
N LEU A 136 3.79 -8.40 -1.63
CA LEU A 136 2.49 -8.77 -1.07
C LEU A 136 1.36 -8.71 -2.10
N ALA A 137 1.39 -7.74 -3.01
CA ALA A 137 0.40 -7.61 -4.08
C ALA A 137 0.57 -8.63 -5.22
N SER A 138 1.73 -9.33 -5.27
CA SER A 138 2.03 -10.30 -6.33
C SER A 138 1.30 -11.61 -6.16
N ASP A 139 0.97 -11.95 -4.92
CA ASP A 139 0.38 -13.22 -4.57
C ASP A 139 -1.09 -13.04 -4.16
N ASP A 140 -1.96 -13.73 -4.88
CA ASP A 140 -3.39 -13.72 -4.62
C ASP A 140 -3.73 -14.43 -3.28
N ASN A 141 -2.89 -15.39 -2.85
CA ASN A 141 -3.10 -16.21 -1.65
C ASN A 141 -2.47 -15.65 -0.37
N GLY A 142 -1.75 -14.52 -0.47
CA GLY A 142 -1.06 -13.90 0.65
C GLY A 142 0.35 -14.46 0.83
N TRP A 143 1.31 -13.67 0.42
CA TRP A 143 2.72 -13.99 0.55
C TRP A 143 3.16 -13.95 2.03
N SER A 144 3.88 -14.97 2.49
CA SER A 144 4.55 -14.99 3.79
C SER A 144 6.05 -15.29 3.61
N LEU A 145 6.89 -14.54 4.33
CA LEU A 145 8.26 -14.96 4.58
C LEU A 145 8.23 -15.88 5.81
N ASN A 146 8.21 -17.19 5.59
CA ASN A 146 8.37 -18.11 6.70
C ASN A 146 9.84 -18.03 7.15
N ALA A 147 10.09 -17.50 8.34
CA ALA A 147 11.38 -17.66 8.99
C ALA A 147 11.68 -19.16 9.07
N GLN A 148 12.89 -19.55 8.69
CA GLN A 148 13.30 -20.95 8.80
C GLN A 148 13.43 -21.29 10.28
N PRO A 149 12.87 -22.40 10.78
CA PRO A 149 13.06 -22.81 12.16
C PRO A 149 14.56 -22.91 12.49
N GLY A 150 15.04 -22.05 13.38
CA GLY A 150 16.45 -21.98 13.77
C GLY A 150 17.23 -20.78 13.24
N ASP A 151 16.55 -19.79 12.64
CA ASP A 151 17.19 -18.52 12.30
C ASP A 151 17.57 -17.76 13.60
N PRO A 152 18.85 -17.39 13.81
CA PRO A 152 19.32 -16.78 15.06
C PRO A 152 18.59 -15.50 15.48
N GLU A 153 17.89 -14.81 14.55
CA GLU A 153 17.12 -13.60 14.85
C GLU A 153 15.68 -13.85 15.36
N ASP A 154 15.16 -15.08 15.25
CA ASP A 154 13.79 -15.41 15.69
C ASP A 154 13.57 -15.20 17.20
N ALA A 155 14.58 -15.52 18.00
CA ALA A 155 14.55 -15.32 19.45
C ALA A 155 14.57 -13.84 19.84
N LEU A 156 15.11 -12.96 18.98
CA LEU A 156 15.17 -11.52 19.20
C LEU A 156 13.87 -10.81 18.81
N LEU A 157 13.14 -11.33 17.81
CA LEU A 157 11.87 -10.78 17.36
C LEU A 157 10.69 -11.13 18.29
N LEU A 158 10.80 -12.22 19.06
CA LEU A 158 9.80 -12.68 20.03
C LEU A 158 10.05 -12.17 21.46
N ALA A 159 11.17 -11.48 21.71
CA ALA A 159 11.46 -10.94 23.02
C ALA A 159 10.53 -9.73 23.31
N PRO A 160 9.87 -9.67 24.48
CA PRO A 160 9.13 -8.49 24.86
C PRO A 160 10.07 -7.28 24.99
N PRO A 161 9.61 -6.05 24.68
CA PRO A 161 10.46 -4.86 24.78
C PRO A 161 10.94 -4.69 26.23
N GLN A 162 12.25 -4.47 26.40
CA GLN A 162 12.84 -4.02 27.67
C GLN A 162 12.50 -2.56 27.96
#